data_AF-A0A0M3IWN8-F1
#
_entry.id   AF-A0A0M3IWN8-F1
#
_cell.length_a   1.000
_cell.length_b   1.000
_cell.length_c   1.000
_cell.angle_alpha   90.00
_cell.angle_beta   90.00
_cell.angle_gamma   90.00
#
_symmetry.space_group_name_H-M   'P 1'
#
loop_
_entity.id
_entity.type
_entity.pdbx_description
1 polymer ?
#
loop_
_entity_poly.entity_id
_entity_poly.type
_entity_poly.pdbx_seq_one_letter_code
_entity_poly.pdbx_strand_id
1 'polypeptide(L)'
;MMEYNRNVVGGVSPNKAGTKHLGRPVFGSVKDAREKTGADASVIFVPAAFAASAIEEAIDAEIPLVVCITEGIPQHVRLILISLRLLYRHLVLSISVIDKRDNFQQMIHIKKKLLNQDKTRLLGPNCPGIIKPEEC
;
A
#
# COMPACT_ATOMS: atom_id res chain seq x y z
N MET A 1 -8.80 -7.70 -10.38
CA MET A 1 -9.18 -7.49 -8.95
C MET A 1 -10.68 -7.43 -8.78
N MET A 2 -11.39 -6.46 -9.39
CA MET A 2 -12.85 -6.34 -9.23
C MET A 2 -13.61 -7.58 -9.75
N GLU A 3 -13.11 -8.22 -10.81
CA GLU A 3 -13.66 -9.49 -11.35
C GLU A 3 -13.45 -10.71 -10.42
N TYR A 4 -12.60 -10.59 -9.39
CA TYR A 4 -12.32 -11.62 -8.39
C TYR A 4 -13.01 -11.27 -7.05
N ASN A 5 -14.19 -10.63 -7.14
CA ASN A 5 -15.03 -10.12 -6.05
C ASN A 5 -14.35 -9.30 -4.93
N ARG A 6 -13.09 -8.86 -5.13
CA ARG A 6 -12.35 -8.13 -4.10
C ARG A 6 -12.99 -6.77 -3.84
N ASN A 7 -13.31 -6.52 -2.57
CA ASN A 7 -13.95 -5.29 -2.11
C ASN A 7 -12.96 -4.11 -2.13
N VAL A 8 -12.72 -3.59 -3.34
CA VAL A 8 -12.00 -2.34 -3.61
C VAL A 8 -12.91 -1.18 -3.21
N VAL A 9 -12.66 -0.56 -2.06
CA VAL A 9 -13.53 0.50 -1.52
C VAL A 9 -13.27 1.87 -2.16
N GLY A 10 -12.05 2.11 -2.64
CA GLY A 10 -11.64 3.33 -3.32
C GLY A 10 -10.17 3.30 -3.73
N GLY A 11 -9.66 4.44 -4.21
CA GLY A 11 -8.23 4.62 -4.48
C GLY A 11 -7.72 6.01 -4.09
N VAL A 12 -6.40 6.20 -4.11
CA VAL A 12 -5.74 7.47 -3.76
C VAL A 12 -4.93 7.99 -4.93
N SER A 13 -5.14 9.27 -5.26
CA SER A 13 -4.27 10.03 -6.16
C SER A 13 -4.49 11.53 -5.91
N PRO A 14 -3.51 12.27 -5.34
CA PRO A 14 -3.69 13.67 -4.94
C PRO A 14 -4.24 14.57 -6.06
N ASN A 15 -3.74 14.40 -7.28
CA ASN A 15 -4.12 15.17 -8.46
C ASN A 15 -5.52 14.83 -9.02
N LYS A 16 -6.25 13.88 -8.41
CA LYS A 16 -7.58 13.40 -8.85
C LYS A 16 -8.56 13.25 -7.67
N ALA A 17 -8.27 13.86 -6.52
CA ALA A 17 -9.14 13.82 -5.35
C ALA A 17 -10.57 14.29 -5.68
N GLY A 18 -11.57 13.61 -5.12
CA GLY A 18 -13.00 13.89 -5.35
C GLY A 18 -13.56 13.32 -6.67
N THR A 19 -12.72 12.85 -7.59
CA THR A 19 -13.19 12.16 -8.80
C THR A 19 -13.63 10.72 -8.52
N LYS A 20 -14.19 10.04 -9.52
CA LYS A 20 -14.44 8.59 -9.48
C LYS A 20 -13.63 7.87 -10.56
N HIS A 21 -13.14 6.69 -10.23
CA HIS A 21 -12.50 5.77 -11.17
C HIS A 21 -13.13 4.39 -11.02
N LEU A 22 -13.55 3.76 -12.12
CA LEU A 22 -14.28 2.47 -12.11
C LEU A 22 -15.47 2.47 -11.13
N GLY A 23 -16.21 3.57 -11.06
CA GLY A 23 -17.35 3.78 -10.14
C GLY A 23 -16.98 4.07 -8.68
N ARG A 24 -15.72 3.82 -8.26
CA ARG A 24 -15.22 4.00 -6.89
C ARG A 24 -14.63 5.40 -6.67
N PRO A 25 -14.68 5.96 -5.44
CA PRO A 25 -14.13 7.27 -5.13
C PRO A 25 -12.59 7.30 -5.20
N VAL A 26 -12.05 8.47 -5.59
CA VAL A 26 -10.62 8.78 -5.52
C VAL A 26 -10.38 9.83 -4.44
N PHE A 27 -9.54 9.49 -3.46
CA PHE A 27 -9.20 10.33 -2.32
C PHE A 27 -7.87 11.07 -2.53
N GLY A 28 -7.66 12.15 -1.77
CA GLY A 28 -6.43 12.93 -1.81
C GLY A 28 -5.25 12.28 -1.08
N SER A 29 -5.52 11.51 -0.03
CA SER A 29 -4.51 10.80 0.78
C SER A 29 -5.02 9.43 1.25
N VAL A 30 -4.10 8.56 1.66
CA VAL A 30 -4.39 7.25 2.25
C VAL A 30 -5.14 7.40 3.58
N LYS A 31 -4.83 8.44 4.37
CA LYS A 31 -5.57 8.75 5.60
C LYS A 31 -7.04 9.09 5.32
N ASP A 32 -7.31 9.98 4.36
CA ASP A 32 -8.67 10.36 3.97
C ASP A 32 -9.46 9.17 3.41
N ALA A 33 -8.80 8.31 2.62
CA ALA A 33 -9.37 7.05 2.15
C ALA A 33 -9.74 6.13 3.32
N ARG A 34 -8.84 5.95 4.29
CA ARG A 34 -9.06 5.07 5.45
C ARG A 34 -10.23 5.56 6.31
N GLU A 35 -10.22 6.84 6.69
CA GLU A 35 -11.26 7.45 7.54
C GLU A 35 -12.65 7.37 6.89
N LYS A 36 -12.75 7.53 5.56
CA LYS A 36 -14.03 7.48 4.83
C LYS A 36 -14.50 6.09 4.40
N THR A 37 -13.65 5.06 4.45
CA THR A 37 -14.00 3.72 3.93
C THR A 37 -13.76 2.55 4.87
N GLY A 38 -13.06 2.75 5.99
CA GLY A 38 -12.70 1.65 6.91
C GLY A 38 -11.66 0.68 6.34
N ALA A 39 -10.83 1.12 5.38
CA ALA A 39 -9.84 0.28 4.73
C ALA A 39 -8.82 -0.35 5.72
N ASP A 40 -8.60 -1.66 5.58
CA ASP A 40 -7.61 -2.41 6.36
C ASP A 40 -6.38 -2.82 5.55
N ALA A 41 -6.47 -2.78 4.21
CA ALA A 41 -5.40 -3.13 3.30
C ALA A 41 -5.23 -2.08 2.19
N SER A 42 -3.98 -1.85 1.76
CA SER A 42 -3.61 -0.96 0.66
C SER A 42 -2.65 -1.67 -0.30
N VAL A 43 -2.85 -1.50 -1.61
CA VAL A 43 -1.95 -2.03 -2.65
C VAL A 43 -1.33 -0.88 -3.43
N ILE A 44 0.00 -0.85 -3.43
CA ILE A 44 0.84 0.18 -4.01
C ILE A 44 1.26 -0.26 -5.40
N PHE A 45 0.79 0.48 -6.41
CA PHE A 45 1.09 0.32 -7.84
C PHE A 45 1.88 1.53 -8.38
N VAL A 46 2.48 2.32 -7.51
CA VAL A 46 3.31 3.49 -7.88
C VAL A 46 4.60 3.04 -8.60
N PRO A 47 5.23 3.87 -9.46
CA PRO A 47 6.57 3.59 -9.98
C PRO A 47 7.64 3.60 -8.87
N ALA A 48 8.69 2.77 -9.03
CA ALA A 48 9.76 2.51 -8.05
C ALA A 48 10.18 3.70 -7.16
N ALA A 49 10.33 4.83 -7.82
CA ALA A 49 10.84 6.09 -7.31
C ALA A 49 10.01 6.75 -6.19
N PHE A 50 8.68 6.63 -6.23
CA PHE A 50 7.82 7.21 -5.19
C PHE A 50 7.29 6.13 -4.21
N ALA A 51 7.73 4.86 -4.34
CA ALA A 51 7.25 3.74 -3.53
C ALA A 51 7.60 3.84 -2.05
N ALA A 52 8.73 4.47 -1.71
CA ALA A 52 9.06 4.78 -0.33
C ALA A 52 7.99 5.68 0.31
N SER A 53 7.71 6.82 -0.33
CA SER A 53 6.70 7.78 0.14
C SER A 53 5.30 7.16 0.25
N ALA A 54 4.89 6.32 -0.70
CA ALA A 54 3.59 5.64 -0.65
C ALA A 54 3.48 4.58 0.45
N ILE A 55 4.57 3.87 0.77
CA ILE A 55 4.63 2.96 1.93
C ILE A 55 4.58 3.76 3.23
N GLU A 56 5.32 4.87 3.30
CA GLU A 56 5.35 5.75 4.47
C GLU A 56 4.00 6.41 4.75
N GLU A 57 3.31 6.92 3.71
CA GLU A 57 1.94 7.45 3.84
C GLU A 57 0.96 6.38 4.36
N ALA A 58 1.12 5.13 3.94
CA ALA A 58 0.28 4.03 4.40
C ALA A 58 0.60 3.57 5.84
N ILE A 59 1.86 3.69 6.29
CA ILE A 59 2.26 3.47 7.69
C ILE A 59 1.74 4.59 8.59
N ASP A 60 1.84 5.84 8.15
CA ASP A 60 1.42 7.02 8.92
C ASP A 60 -0.12 7.19 8.93
N ALA A 61 -0.82 6.61 7.94
CA ALA A 61 -2.26 6.34 7.98
C ALA A 61 -2.64 5.08 8.79
N GLU A 62 -1.65 4.33 9.29
CA GLU A 62 -1.74 3.09 10.06
C GLU A 62 -2.57 1.98 9.39
N ILE A 63 -2.39 1.77 8.09
CA ILE A 63 -3.06 0.70 7.31
C ILE A 63 -2.53 -0.69 7.74
N PRO A 64 -3.38 -1.61 8.25
CA PRO A 64 -2.96 -2.92 8.72
C PRO A 64 -2.16 -3.80 7.74
N LEU A 65 -2.49 -3.79 6.43
CA LEU A 65 -1.72 -4.47 5.39
C LEU A 65 -1.33 -3.52 4.24
N VAL A 66 -0.03 -3.44 3.94
CA VAL A 66 0.49 -2.72 2.77
C VAL A 66 1.16 -3.72 1.84
N VAL A 67 0.72 -3.78 0.59
CA VAL A 67 1.27 -4.66 -0.44
C VAL A 67 1.94 -3.80 -1.51
N CYS A 68 3.27 -3.83 -1.56
CA CYS A 68 4.05 -3.10 -2.56
C CYS A 68 4.47 -4.04 -3.70
N ILE A 69 3.77 -3.92 -4.83
CA ILE A 69 4.03 -4.73 -6.03
C ILE A 69 5.24 -4.21 -6.80
N THR A 70 5.47 -2.91 -6.72
CA THR A 70 6.46 -2.13 -7.47
C THR A 70 7.83 -2.79 -7.61
N GLU A 71 8.25 -3.03 -8.86
CA GLU A 71 9.58 -3.52 -9.23
C GLU A 71 10.65 -2.41 -9.24
N GLY A 72 11.91 -2.76 -9.51
CA GLY A 72 13.02 -1.81 -9.67
C GLY A 72 13.58 -1.21 -8.38
N ILE A 73 12.99 -1.54 -7.22
CA ILE A 73 13.49 -1.16 -5.89
C ILE A 73 14.58 -2.19 -5.46
N PRO A 74 15.73 -1.76 -4.89
CA PRO A 74 16.83 -2.66 -4.57
C PRO A 74 16.47 -3.82 -3.64
N GLN A 75 16.63 -5.05 -4.13
CA GLN A 75 16.18 -6.29 -3.47
C GLN A 75 16.82 -6.54 -2.09
N HIS A 76 17.95 -5.90 -1.77
CA HIS A 76 18.60 -6.01 -0.46
C HIS A 76 17.83 -5.29 0.67
N VAL A 77 16.78 -4.51 0.36
CA VAL A 77 15.82 -4.00 1.36
C VAL A 77 14.50 -4.79 1.36
N ARG A 78 14.56 -6.08 1.01
CA ARG A 78 13.45 -7.03 1.20
C ARG A 78 13.09 -7.12 2.70
N LEU A 79 11.94 -6.58 3.09
CA LEU A 79 11.33 -6.86 4.39
C LEU A 79 10.39 -8.06 4.26
N ILE A 80 10.60 -9.07 5.10
CA ILE A 80 9.60 -10.07 5.43
C ILE A 80 9.45 -10.02 6.95
N LEU A 81 8.35 -9.44 7.43
CA LEU A 81 7.93 -9.49 8.84
C LEU A 81 6.44 -9.85 8.94
N ILE A 82 6.11 -11.00 8.37
CA ILE A 82 4.82 -11.65 8.55
C ILE A 82 4.88 -12.47 9.84
N SER A 83 4.61 -11.82 10.98
CA SER A 83 4.05 -12.53 12.13
C SER A 83 2.57 -12.73 11.84
N LEU A 84 2.17 -13.94 11.41
CA LEU A 84 0.78 -14.23 11.07
C LEU A 84 -0.13 -14.08 12.30
N ARG A 85 -0.99 -13.06 12.30
CA ARG A 85 -2.22 -13.08 13.12
C ARG A 85 -3.36 -12.29 12.46
N LEU A 86 -4.29 -13.07 11.90
CA LEU A 86 -5.66 -12.70 11.49
C LEU A 86 -5.84 -11.89 10.17
N LEU A 87 -6.24 -12.64 9.13
CA LEU A 87 -7.31 -12.36 8.15
C LEU A 87 -7.77 -10.90 7.95
N TYR A 88 -7.60 -10.40 6.73
CA TYR A 88 -7.95 -9.04 6.29
C TYR A 88 -9.26 -8.95 5.49
N ARG A 89 -9.91 -7.79 5.56
CA ARG A 89 -11.16 -7.41 4.87
C ARG A 89 -11.25 -5.87 4.76
N HIS A 90 -11.04 -5.33 3.54
CA HIS A 90 -11.31 -3.96 3.01
C HIS A 90 -10.08 -3.32 2.30
N LEU A 91 -10.05 -3.37 0.95
CA LEU A 91 -8.87 -3.05 0.12
C LEU A 91 -8.92 -1.65 -0.55
N VAL A 92 -7.81 -0.91 -0.51
CA VAL A 92 -7.56 0.37 -1.22
C VAL A 92 -6.38 0.23 -2.20
N LEU A 93 -6.32 1.10 -3.22
CA LEU A 93 -5.30 1.14 -4.29
C LEU A 93 -4.69 2.54 -4.45
N SER A 94 -3.38 2.67 -4.66
CA SER A 94 -2.75 3.98 -4.92
C SER A 94 -1.62 3.98 -5.97
N ILE A 95 -1.57 5.05 -6.77
CA ILE A 95 -0.58 5.31 -7.84
C ILE A 95 -0.22 6.81 -7.88
N SER A 96 1.07 7.14 -7.83
CA SER A 96 1.63 8.47 -8.15
C SER A 96 3.14 8.42 -8.47
N VAL A 97 3.61 9.44 -9.18
CA VAL A 97 5.02 9.82 -9.54
C VAL A 97 5.97 10.43 -8.28
N ILE A 98 8.28 10.71 -7.86
CA ILE A 98 9.65 11.14 -8.49
C ILE A 98 10.92 10.36 -8.03
N ASP A 99 11.90 10.29 -8.96
CA ASP A 99 13.36 9.98 -8.90
C ASP A 99 14.00 8.72 -8.24
N LYS A 100 15.18 8.35 -8.76
CA LYS A 100 15.82 7.03 -8.61
C LYS A 100 16.99 6.94 -7.62
N ARG A 101 17.52 8.04 -7.07
CA ARG A 101 18.75 8.00 -6.23
C ARG A 101 18.56 7.98 -4.71
N ASP A 102 17.40 8.37 -4.18
CA ASP A 102 17.18 8.52 -2.72
C ASP A 102 16.64 7.23 -2.04
N ASN A 103 16.00 6.36 -2.83
CA ASN A 103 15.21 5.20 -2.39
C ASN A 103 15.87 4.27 -1.36
N PHE A 104 17.21 4.15 -1.30
CA PHE A 104 17.87 3.24 -0.37
C PHE A 104 17.78 3.69 1.10
N GLN A 105 18.09 4.96 1.39
CA GLN A 105 18.07 5.48 2.77
C GLN A 105 16.64 5.58 3.29
N GLN A 106 15.70 5.99 2.41
CA GLN A 106 14.28 6.01 2.70
C GLN A 106 13.75 4.61 3.09
N MET A 107 14.15 3.55 2.38
CA MET A 107 13.76 2.18 2.72
C MET A 107 14.39 1.66 4.04
N ILE A 108 15.56 2.18 4.44
CA ILE A 108 16.11 1.94 5.80
C ILE A 108 15.27 2.69 6.86
N HIS A 109 14.80 3.91 6.58
CA HIS A 109 13.90 4.63 7.48
C HIS A 109 12.57 3.87 7.65
N ILE A 110 11.95 3.44 6.55
CA ILE A 110 10.74 2.62 6.53
C ILE A 110 10.93 1.31 7.32
N LYS A 111 12.09 0.65 7.19
CA LYS A 111 12.44 -0.52 8.01
C LYS A 111 12.41 -0.20 9.52
N LYS A 112 12.97 0.94 9.93
CA LYS A 112 12.96 1.39 11.34
C LYS A 112 11.55 1.77 11.81
N LYS A 113 10.76 2.50 11.01
CA LYS A 113 9.34 2.78 11.30
C LYS A 113 8.59 1.46 11.54
N LEU A 114 8.62 0.53 10.58
CA LEU A 114 7.91 -0.76 10.65
C LEU A 114 8.32 -1.66 11.84
N LEU A 115 9.59 -1.62 12.26
CA LEU A 115 10.09 -2.36 13.42
C LEU A 115 9.64 -1.76 14.76
N ASN A 116 9.43 -0.45 14.81
CA ASN A 116 9.08 0.30 16.03
C ASN A 116 7.57 0.45 16.25
N GLN A 117 6.75 -0.27 15.48
CA GLN A 117 5.28 -0.25 15.54
C GLN A 117 4.69 -1.64 15.26
N ASP A 118 3.45 -1.84 15.66
CA ASP A 118 2.74 -3.11 15.55
C ASP A 118 1.55 -3.10 14.56
N LYS A 119 1.05 -1.91 14.22
CA LYS A 119 -0.19 -1.67 13.47
C LYS A 119 -0.13 -2.11 12.01
N THR A 120 0.93 -1.75 11.30
CA THR A 120 1.11 -1.92 9.84
C THR A 120 2.01 -3.10 9.52
N ARG A 121 1.64 -3.91 8.53
CA ARG A 121 2.48 -4.99 7.96
C ARG A 121 2.74 -4.77 6.48
N LEU A 122 4.00 -4.75 6.08
CA LEU A 122 4.43 -4.59 4.68
C LEU A 122 4.73 -5.96 4.05
N LEU A 123 4.19 -6.19 2.85
CA LEU A 123 4.63 -7.20 1.90
C LEU A 123 5.31 -6.53 0.71
N GLY A 124 6.45 -7.07 0.27
CA GLY A 124 7.26 -6.51 -0.82
C GLY A 124 8.40 -5.64 -0.29
N PRO A 125 8.93 -4.68 -1.09
CA PRO A 125 8.59 -4.40 -2.49
C PRO A 125 8.88 -5.57 -3.44
N ASN A 126 8.50 -5.44 -4.72
CA ASN A 126 8.69 -6.45 -5.77
C ASN A 126 8.08 -7.81 -5.38
N CYS A 127 6.74 -7.84 -5.29
CA CYS A 127 5.96 -9.05 -5.01
C CYS A 127 4.70 -9.11 -5.90
N PRO A 128 4.21 -10.30 -6.28
CA PRO A 128 2.98 -10.43 -7.08
C PRO A 128 1.68 -10.15 -6.28
N GLY A 129 1.79 -9.92 -4.97
CA GLY A 129 0.67 -9.71 -4.05
C GLY A 129 0.29 -10.96 -3.23
N ILE A 130 -0.91 -10.93 -2.63
CA ILE A 130 -1.53 -12.04 -1.89
C ILE A 130 -2.88 -12.36 -2.53
N ILE A 131 -3.22 -13.65 -2.59
CA ILE A 131 -4.55 -14.16 -2.86
C ILE A 131 -4.96 -15.11 -1.72
N LYS A 132 -6.22 -15.03 -1.27
CA LYS A 132 -6.86 -16.09 -0.46
C LYS A 132 -7.89 -16.78 -1.36
N PRO A 133 -7.63 -17.99 -1.89
CA PRO A 133 -8.49 -18.61 -2.91
C PRO A 133 -9.96 -18.76 -2.51
N GLU A 134 -10.23 -19.03 -1.23
CA GLU A 134 -11.57 -19.26 -0.67
C GLU A 134 -12.39 -17.97 -0.42
N GLU A 135 -11.94 -16.82 -0.96
CA GLU A 135 -12.61 -15.52 -0.87
C GLU A 135 -12.53 -14.74 -2.21
N CYS A 136 -12.63 -15.45 -3.33
CA CYS A 136 -12.67 -14.91 -4.70
C CYS A 136 -14.06 -15.09 -5.31
#